data_AF-A0A4Y2QQM5-F1
#
_entry.id   AF-A0A4Y2QQM5-F1
#
_cell.length_a   1.000
_cell.length_b   1.000
_cell.length_c   1.000
_cell.angle_alpha   90.00
_cell.angle_beta   90.00
_cell.angle_gamma   90.00
#
_symmetry.space_group_name_H-M   'P 1'
#
loop_
_entity.id
_entity.type
_entity.pdbx_description
1 polymer ?
#
loop_
_entity_poly.entity_id
_entity_poly.type
_entity_poly.pdbx_seq_one_letter_code
_entity_poly.pdbx_strand_id
1 'polypeptide(L)'
;METNNKLHVIKPVLSHWVTKLNRRCDVVLTRLRIGHTRLTHKYLLFAESPPTCSRCGDILTVKHILTDCVAVNRRRLRYFCSSSFDLSYLLGQIPHFNLFMYLKDIAVFHDI
;
A
#
# COMPACT_ATOMS: atom_id res chain seq x y z
N MET A 1 10.33 20.40 -10.23
CA MET A 1 10.52 18.94 -10.27
C MET A 1 9.81 18.38 -9.04
N GLU A 2 8.81 17.52 -9.22
CA GLU A 2 8.19 16.81 -8.08
C GLU A 2 9.23 15.86 -7.47
N THR A 3 9.72 16.21 -6.29
CA THR A 3 10.80 15.48 -5.61
C THR A 3 10.33 14.23 -4.87
N ASN A 4 9.02 13.90 -4.91
CA ASN A 4 8.42 12.82 -4.11
C ASN A 4 7.37 12.00 -4.89
N ASN A 5 7.72 11.48 -6.06
CA ASN A 5 6.83 10.60 -6.81
C ASN A 5 6.77 9.20 -6.16
N LYS A 6 5.65 8.88 -5.48
CA LYS A 6 5.42 7.58 -4.81
C LYS A 6 5.54 6.39 -5.76
N LEU A 7 5.13 6.56 -7.02
CA LEU A 7 5.18 5.48 -8.02
C LEU A 7 6.61 5.20 -8.46
N HIS A 8 7.47 6.21 -8.53
CA HIS A 8 8.88 6.05 -8.92
C HIS A 8 9.64 5.09 -7.98
N VAL A 9 9.27 5.06 -6.69
CA VAL A 9 9.81 4.11 -5.70
C VAL A 9 9.52 2.65 -6.09
N ILE A 10 8.35 2.39 -6.68
CA ILE A 10 7.87 1.04 -7.05
C ILE A 10 8.28 0.67 -8.48
N LYS A 11 8.28 1.65 -9.37
CA LYS A 11 8.54 1.50 -10.80
C LYS A 11 9.38 2.67 -11.30
N PRO A 12 10.71 2.55 -11.30
CA PRO A 12 11.59 3.60 -11.81
C PRO A 12 11.54 3.72 -13.34
N VAL A 13 11.23 2.62 -14.04
CA VAL A 13 11.17 2.58 -15.51
C VAL A 13 9.72 2.53 -16.00
N LEU A 14 9.33 3.50 -16.83
CA LEU A 14 8.00 3.53 -17.44
C LEU A 14 7.85 2.37 -18.43
N SER A 15 6.93 1.45 -18.12
CA SER A 15 6.59 0.30 -18.97
C SER A 15 5.17 -0.17 -18.65
N HIS A 16 4.61 -1.07 -19.47
CA HIS A 16 3.30 -1.65 -19.20
C HIS A 16 3.33 -2.60 -17.99
N TRP A 17 2.27 -2.60 -17.20
CA TRP A 17 2.03 -3.62 -16.19
C TRP A 17 1.46 -4.88 -16.88
N VAL A 18 2.02 -6.05 -16.58
CA VAL A 18 1.64 -7.33 -17.23
C VAL A 18 0.61 -8.11 -16.39
N THR A 19 0.14 -7.53 -15.29
CA THR A 19 -0.69 -8.22 -14.30
C THR A 19 -2.11 -8.48 -14.83
N LYS A 20 -2.55 -9.74 -14.85
CA LYS A 20 -3.94 -10.15 -15.11
C LYS A 20 -4.64 -10.45 -13.79
N LEU A 21 -5.32 -9.45 -13.22
CA LEU A 21 -6.11 -9.57 -12.00
C LEU A 21 -7.60 -9.39 -12.32
N ASN A 22 -8.48 -9.85 -11.42
CA ASN A 22 -9.87 -9.43 -11.50
C ASN A 22 -9.98 -7.90 -11.31
N ARG A 23 -11.05 -7.31 -11.83
CA ARG A 23 -11.27 -5.85 -11.83
C ARG A 23 -11.06 -5.20 -10.45
N ARG A 24 -11.55 -5.82 -9.37
CA ARG A 24 -11.43 -5.23 -8.02
C ARG A 24 -9.99 -5.26 -7.51
N CYS A 25 -9.28 -6.37 -7.69
CA CYS A 25 -7.87 -6.49 -7.30
C CYS A 25 -6.98 -5.53 -8.10
N ASP A 26 -7.27 -5.35 -9.39
CA ASP A 26 -6.51 -4.42 -10.24
C ASP A 26 -6.68 -2.95 -9.80
N VAL A 27 -7.91 -2.54 -9.48
CA VAL A 27 -8.20 -1.22 -8.91
C VAL A 27 -7.46 -1.03 -7.58
N VAL A 28 -7.52 -2.02 -6.69
CA VAL A 28 -6.84 -1.96 -5.38
C VAL A 28 -5.33 -1.83 -5.56
N LEU A 29 -4.73 -2.63 -6.44
CA LEU A 29 -3.29 -2.60 -6.70
C LEU A 29 -2.85 -1.25 -7.29
N THR A 30 -3.60 -0.74 -8.26
CA THR A 30 -3.31 0.58 -8.88
C THR A 30 -3.37 1.69 -7.84
N ARG A 31 -4.42 1.70 -6.99
CA ARG A 31 -4.57 2.67 -5.89
C ARG A 31 -3.44 2.61 -4.87
N LEU A 32 -3.00 1.40 -4.51
CA LEU A 32 -1.83 1.22 -3.63
C LEU A 32 -0.55 1.78 -4.23
N ARG A 33 -0.30 1.53 -5.53
CA ARG A 33 0.92 1.99 -6.22
C ARG A 33 1.06 3.52 -6.25
N ILE A 34 -0.05 4.23 -6.43
CA ILE A 34 -0.05 5.70 -6.41
C ILE A 34 -0.25 6.27 -5.00
N GLY A 35 -0.51 5.41 -4.00
CA GLY A 35 -0.73 5.82 -2.61
C GLY A 35 -2.10 6.47 -2.34
N HIS A 36 -3.10 6.22 -3.19
CA HIS A 36 -4.44 6.82 -3.13
C HIS A 36 -5.44 5.81 -2.53
N THR A 37 -5.60 5.84 -1.21
CA THR A 37 -6.65 5.07 -0.52
C THR A 37 -7.61 6.05 0.18
N ARG A 38 -8.86 5.64 0.44
CA ARG A 38 -9.79 6.52 1.17
C ARG A 38 -9.21 6.93 2.53
N LEU A 39 -8.52 6.00 3.20
CA LEU A 39 -7.91 6.22 4.51
C LEU A 39 -6.80 7.26 4.48
N THR A 40 -6.02 7.32 3.40
CA THR A 40 -4.80 8.13 3.33
C THR A 40 -4.92 9.37 2.45
N HIS A 41 -6.00 9.52 1.68
CA HIS A 41 -6.17 10.66 0.75
C HIS A 41 -7.37 11.56 1.07
N LYS A 42 -8.31 11.11 1.93
CA LYS A 42 -9.49 11.91 2.27
C LYS A 42 -9.11 13.29 2.83
N TYR A 43 -8.09 13.35 3.70
CA TYR A 43 -7.67 14.61 4.33
C TYR A 43 -7.26 15.70 3.32
N LEU A 44 -6.68 15.31 2.17
CA LEU A 44 -6.29 16.24 1.11
C LEU A 44 -7.51 16.90 0.44
N LEU A 45 -8.61 16.15 0.30
CA LEU A 45 -9.83 16.67 -0.32
C LEU A 45 -10.56 17.67 0.58
N PHE A 46 -10.43 17.52 1.90
CA PHE A 46 -11.12 18.36 2.89
C PHE A 46 -10.17 19.34 3.60
N ALA A 47 -8.91 19.44 3.16
CA ALA A 47 -7.88 20.24 3.81
C ALA A 47 -7.74 19.97 5.34
N GLU A 48 -7.93 18.72 5.74
CA GLU A 48 -7.80 18.27 7.13
C GLU A 48 -6.33 17.94 7.47
N SER A 49 -6.03 17.68 8.74
CA SER A 49 -4.73 17.17 9.15
C SER A 49 -4.47 15.76 8.61
N PRO A 50 -3.21 15.37 8.34
CA PRO A 50 -2.89 14.01 7.94
C PRO A 50 -3.44 12.97 8.93
N PRO A 51 -4.04 11.88 8.45
CA PRO A 51 -4.60 10.85 9.31
C PRO A 51 -3.50 10.13 10.07
N THR A 52 -3.78 9.73 11.31
CA THR A 52 -2.90 8.91 12.13
C THR A 52 -3.40 7.47 12.20
N CYS A 53 -2.47 6.54 12.35
CA CYS A 53 -2.77 5.13 12.53
C CYS A 53 -3.36 4.92 13.91
N SER A 54 -4.62 4.49 13.98
CA SER A 54 -5.30 4.23 15.26
C SER A 54 -4.63 3.15 16.14
N ARG A 55 -3.71 2.37 15.57
CA ARG A 55 -3.03 1.25 16.27
C ARG A 55 -1.65 1.60 16.82
N CYS A 56 -0.93 2.55 16.23
CA CYS A 56 0.42 2.91 16.67
C CYS A 56 0.69 4.41 16.74
N GLY A 57 -0.24 5.27 16.32
CA GLY A 57 -0.14 6.73 16.44
C GLY A 57 0.61 7.44 15.30
N ASP A 58 1.41 6.73 14.50
CA ASP A 58 2.17 7.32 13.39
C ASP A 58 1.27 7.83 12.25
N ILE A 59 1.83 8.66 11.36
CA ILE A 59 1.13 9.13 10.15
C ILE A 59 0.71 7.92 9.28
N LEU A 60 -0.58 7.86 8.96
CA LEU A 60 -1.17 6.79 8.17
C LEU A 60 -0.89 7.03 6.68
N THR A 61 -0.04 6.19 6.10
CA THR A 61 0.26 6.14 4.66
C THR A 61 0.16 4.72 4.13
N VAL A 62 0.11 4.55 2.80
CA VAL A 62 0.16 3.21 2.19
C VAL A 62 1.47 2.50 2.55
N LYS A 63 2.60 3.22 2.52
CA LYS A 63 3.89 2.70 2.99
C LYS A 63 3.79 2.22 4.43
N HIS A 64 3.24 3.05 5.32
CA HIS A 64 3.04 2.68 6.71
C HIS A 64 2.23 1.38 6.86
N ILE A 65 1.10 1.24 6.16
CA ILE A 65 0.26 0.04 6.23
C ILE A 65 1.01 -1.21 5.73
N LEU A 66 1.81 -1.08 4.68
CA LEU A 66 2.45 -2.21 4.00
C LEU A 66 3.80 -2.62 4.58
N THR A 67 4.61 -1.67 5.07
CA THR A 67 5.99 -1.92 5.51
C THR A 67 6.26 -1.49 6.95
N ASP A 68 5.78 -0.32 7.39
CA ASP A 68 6.34 0.32 8.59
C ASP A 68 5.54 0.06 9.88
N CYS A 69 4.22 -0.15 9.80
CA CYS A 69 3.33 -0.19 10.96
C CYS A 69 3.66 -1.33 11.93
N VAL A 70 4.18 -1.04 13.12
CA VAL A 70 4.56 -2.05 14.11
C VAL A 70 3.38 -2.92 14.57
N ALA A 71 2.17 -2.33 14.63
CA ALA A 71 0.98 -3.02 15.12
C ALA A 71 0.47 -4.15 14.21
N VAL A 72 0.85 -4.17 12.93
CA VAL A 72 0.50 -5.24 11.97
C VAL A 72 1.69 -6.12 11.61
N ASN A 73 2.83 -5.97 12.27
CA ASN A 73 4.06 -6.69 11.93
C ASN A 73 3.87 -8.21 11.96
N ARG A 74 3.16 -8.74 12.97
CA ARG A 74 2.85 -10.19 13.05
C ARG A 74 2.09 -10.69 11.82
N ARG A 75 1.15 -9.90 11.29
CA ARG A 75 0.37 -10.22 10.09
C ARG A 75 1.24 -10.14 8.83
N ARG A 76 2.12 -9.13 8.72
CA ARG A 76 3.10 -9.07 7.64
C ARG A 76 4.01 -10.29 7.61
N LEU A 77 4.59 -10.67 8.74
CA LEU A 77 5.43 -11.87 8.85
C LEU A 77 4.68 -13.13 8.41
N ARG A 78 3.42 -13.28 8.81
CA ARG A 78 2.58 -14.42 8.44
C ARG A 78 2.35 -14.53 6.93
N TYR A 79 2.13 -13.41 6.23
CA TYR A 79 1.76 -13.42 4.82
C TYR A 79 2.95 -13.25 3.86
N PHE A 80 4.00 -12.56 4.27
CA PHE A 80 5.16 -12.22 3.43
C PHE A 80 6.42 -13.00 3.82
N CYS A 81 6.39 -13.74 4.92
CA CYS A 81 7.51 -14.57 5.41
C CYS A 81 8.84 -13.81 5.60
N SER A 82 8.80 -12.47 5.64
CA SER A 82 9.97 -11.61 5.80
C SER A 82 9.61 -10.42 6.69
N SER A 83 10.58 -9.98 7.50
CA SER A 83 10.52 -8.76 8.30
C SER A 83 11.01 -7.52 7.55
N SER A 84 11.73 -7.72 6.43
CA SER A 84 12.37 -6.67 5.67
C SER A 84 12.11 -6.86 4.18
N PHE A 85 11.38 -5.90 3.61
CA PHE A 85 11.09 -5.79 2.19
C PHE A 85 10.65 -4.36 1.90
N ASP A 86 10.71 -3.97 0.63
CA ASP A 86 10.26 -2.66 0.18
C ASP A 86 8.87 -2.72 -0.48
N LEU A 87 8.38 -1.56 -0.90
CA LEU A 87 7.11 -1.49 -1.64
C LEU A 87 7.18 -2.16 -3.01
N SER A 88 8.36 -2.19 -3.64
CA SER A 88 8.58 -2.83 -4.95
C SER A 88 8.38 -4.34 -4.86
N TYR A 89 8.84 -4.97 -3.79
CA TYR A 89 8.61 -6.38 -3.50
C TYR A 89 7.11 -6.72 -3.41
N LEU A 90 6.31 -5.83 -2.82
CA LEU A 90 4.87 -6.05 -2.66
C LEU A 90 4.03 -5.65 -3.87
N LEU A 91 4.35 -4.51 -4.48
CA LEU A 91 3.51 -3.80 -5.45
C LEU A 91 4.13 -3.70 -6.85
N GLY A 92 5.31 -4.28 -7.07
CA GLY A 92 6.07 -4.20 -8.31
C GLY A 92 5.38 -4.88 -9.50
N GLN A 93 6.14 -5.18 -10.55
CA GLN A 93 5.60 -5.72 -11.82
C GLN A 93 4.76 -6.98 -11.59
N ILE A 94 5.27 -7.83 -10.70
CA ILE A 94 4.58 -9.00 -10.16
C ILE A 94 4.32 -8.68 -8.69
N PRO A 95 3.07 -8.38 -8.29
CA PRO A 95 2.75 -8.12 -6.89
C PRO A 95 2.87 -9.41 -6.07
N HIS A 96 3.15 -9.28 -4.78
CA HIS A 96 3.26 -10.43 -3.88
C HIS A 96 1.96 -11.23 -3.84
N PHE A 97 2.05 -12.56 -3.98
CA PHE A 97 0.88 -13.43 -4.14
C PHE A 97 -0.13 -13.34 -2.97
N ASN A 98 0.36 -13.16 -1.75
CA ASN A 98 -0.47 -12.99 -0.54
C ASN A 98 -0.93 -11.55 -0.27
N LEU A 99 -0.60 -10.56 -1.11
CA LEU A 99 -0.93 -9.15 -0.88
C LEU A 99 -2.41 -8.95 -0.55
N PHE A 100 -3.31 -9.51 -1.37
CA PHE A 100 -4.74 -9.31 -1.18
C PHE A 100 -5.30 -10.05 0.04
N MET A 101 -4.71 -11.20 0.40
CA MET A 101 -5.10 -11.91 1.62
C MET A 101 -4.71 -11.11 2.87
N TYR A 102 -3.49 -10.56 2.86
CA TYR A 102 -3.03 -9.65 3.92
C TYR A 102 -3.95 -8.44 4.08
N LEU A 103 -4.29 -7.74 2.99
CA LEU A 103 -5.14 -6.54 3.03
C LEU A 103 -6.55 -6.83 3.58
N LYS A 104 -7.08 -8.02 3.30
CA LYS A 104 -8.35 -8.49 3.87
C LYS A 104 -8.23 -8.78 5.37
N ASP A 105 -7.15 -9.45 5.80
CA ASP A 105 -6.89 -9.79 7.21
C ASP A 105 -6.66 -8.57 8.12
N ILE A 106 -6.07 -7.50 7.59
CA ILE A 106 -5.96 -6.23 8.32
C ILE A 106 -7.18 -5.30 8.15
N ALA A 107 -8.23 -5.78 7.46
CA ALA A 107 -9.49 -5.08 7.22
C ALA A 107 -9.39 -3.73 6.49
N VAL A 108 -8.47 -3.60 5.53
CA VAL A 108 -8.31 -2.34 4.74
C VAL A 108 -8.70 -2.51 3.26
N PHE A 109 -8.89 -3.73 2.78
CA PHE A 109 -9.16 -4.01 1.35
C PHE A 109 -10.40 -3.27 0.78
N HIS A 110 -11.41 -3.02 1.61
CA HIS A 110 -12.63 -2.31 1.20
C HIS A 110 -12.50 -0.79 1.27
N ASP A 111 -11.54 -0.28 2.03
CA ASP A 111 -11.23 1.15 2.15
C ASP A 111 -10.19 1.64 1.13
N ILE A 112 -9.61 0.69 0.38
CA ILE A 112 -8.75 0.97 -0.78
C ILE A 112 -9.60 1.22 -2.01
#